data_AF-A0A7S2JEP7-F1
#
_entry.id   AF-A0A7S2JEP7-F1
#
_cell.length_a   1.000
_cell.length_b   1.000
_cell.length_c   1.000
_cell.angle_alpha   90.00
_cell.angle_beta   90.00
_cell.angle_gamma   90.00
#
_symmetry.space_group_name_H-M   'P 1'
#
loop_
_entity.id
_entity.type
_entity.pdbx_description
1 polymer ?
#
loop_
_entity_poly.entity_id
_entity_poly.type
_entity_poly.pdbx_seq_one_letter_code
_entity_poly.pdbx_strand_id
1 'polypeptide(L)'
;VLYCTAALAIIEDADGQQSYYDGHDDDIVCVALHPRGQLVATGQGSSAGKTAASLHVWSLGSCSRLAKVGRVLDEKAADGVTTKPFYPGSLCAVAFSPDGTLLIGVGKDEQHLIGVWDWQKGELVVKAPGMVARPLGVHQLAVAPESLSVDAHGRHTLYMVLVGLSNAPKFGTLAPIVGKGPTRWSLTFTLGKLGLQPGQAPPASMSAVAFGGLAFLSPTGGKHGLTFIGGSGGRIYVF
;
A
#
# COMPACT_ATOMS: atom_id res chain seq x y z
N VAL A 1 9.63 18.88 6.58
CA VAL A 1 9.89 17.75 5.64
C VAL A 1 9.94 16.45 6.44
N LEU A 2 9.46 15.34 5.88
CA LEU A 2 9.64 14.00 6.44
C LEU A 2 10.52 13.18 5.50
N TYR A 3 11.56 12.56 6.02
CA TYR A 3 12.43 11.66 5.26
C TYR A 3 12.94 10.53 6.15
N CYS A 4 13.46 9.46 5.54
CA CYS A 4 13.94 8.29 6.25
C CYS A 4 15.41 8.02 5.88
N THR A 5 16.19 7.59 6.85
CA THR A 5 17.57 7.13 6.66
C THR A 5 17.82 5.92 7.56
N ALA A 6 18.23 4.80 6.96
CA ALA A 6 18.30 3.50 7.64
C ALA A 6 17.00 3.22 8.44
N ALA A 7 17.11 2.91 9.73
CA ALA A 7 15.98 2.64 10.63
C ALA A 7 15.31 3.90 11.23
N LEU A 8 15.73 5.11 10.84
CA LEU A 8 15.30 6.36 11.47
C LEU A 8 14.40 7.18 10.53
N ALA A 9 13.24 7.61 11.01
CA ALA A 9 12.43 8.64 10.35
C ALA A 9 12.66 10.00 11.01
N ILE A 10 12.89 11.02 10.19
CA ILE A 10 13.26 12.37 10.61
C ILE A 10 12.20 13.34 10.13
N ILE A 11 11.66 14.13 11.06
CA ILE A 11 10.81 15.29 10.77
C ILE A 11 11.67 16.52 10.98
N GLU A 12 11.82 17.32 9.94
CA GLU A 12 12.48 18.63 10.00
C GLU A 12 11.42 19.72 9.82
N ASP A 13 11.33 20.66 10.76
CA ASP A 13 10.41 21.81 10.63
C ASP A 13 11.00 22.93 9.75
N ALA A 14 10.28 24.06 9.67
CA ALA A 14 10.71 25.19 8.84
C ALA A 14 11.93 25.93 9.41
N ASP A 15 12.21 25.78 10.71
CA ASP A 15 13.33 26.39 11.41
C ASP A 15 14.56 25.45 11.47
N GLY A 16 14.46 24.28 10.82
CA GLY A 16 15.51 23.27 10.78
C GLY A 16 15.61 22.42 12.05
N GLN A 17 14.63 22.51 12.96
CA GLN A 17 14.59 21.63 14.13
C GLN A 17 14.15 20.23 13.72
N GLN A 18 14.84 19.23 14.26
CA GLN A 18 14.59 17.83 13.94
C GLN A 18 13.96 17.08 15.10
N SER A 19 12.96 16.28 14.77
CA SER A 19 12.35 15.29 15.65
C SER A 19 12.45 13.91 15.01
N TYR A 20 12.54 12.87 15.84
CA TYR A 20 12.96 11.56 15.39
C TYR A 20 11.97 10.49 15.80
N TYR A 21 11.68 9.57 14.89
CA TYR A 21 11.03 8.30 15.18
C TYR A 21 12.02 7.15 14.93
N ASP A 22 12.40 6.47 16.00
CA ASP A 22 13.45 5.45 16.08
C ASP A 22 12.89 4.05 16.41
N GLY A 23 11.59 3.83 16.17
CA GLY A 23 10.94 2.59 16.57
C GLY A 23 11.26 1.36 15.71
N HIS A 24 11.95 1.54 14.58
CA HIS A 24 12.34 0.46 13.66
C HIS A 24 13.66 -0.20 14.08
N ASP A 25 13.75 -1.51 13.84
CA ASP A 25 14.92 -2.34 14.17
C ASP A 25 15.73 -2.72 12.90
N ASP A 26 15.32 -2.22 11.74
CA ASP A 26 15.96 -2.40 10.43
C ASP A 26 15.55 -1.26 9.49
N ASP A 27 16.08 -1.25 8.27
CA ASP A 27 15.87 -0.18 7.30
C ASP A 27 14.40 0.10 7.01
N ILE A 28 14.02 1.39 7.04
CA ILE A 28 12.74 1.88 6.55
C ILE A 28 12.81 1.93 5.02
N VAL A 29 11.95 1.15 4.38
CA VAL A 29 11.96 0.94 2.93
C VAL A 29 10.77 1.56 2.20
N CYS A 30 9.74 1.97 2.93
CA CYS A 30 8.58 2.67 2.39
C CYS A 30 7.89 3.54 3.44
N VAL A 31 7.21 4.59 3.00
CA VAL A 31 6.53 5.57 3.86
C VAL A 31 5.24 6.06 3.22
N ALA A 32 4.21 6.33 4.03
CA ALA A 32 2.95 6.95 3.61
C ALA A 32 2.41 7.87 4.70
N LEU A 33 1.85 9.01 4.29
CA LEU A 33 1.14 9.91 5.20
C LEU A 33 -0.32 9.46 5.33
N HIS A 34 -0.86 9.48 6.54
CA HIS A 34 -2.27 9.25 6.80
C HIS A 34 -3.12 10.38 6.18
N PRO A 35 -4.32 10.12 5.62
CA PRO A 35 -5.14 11.13 4.93
C PRO A 35 -5.45 12.38 5.76
N ARG A 36 -5.54 12.24 7.09
CA ARG A 36 -5.72 13.36 8.04
C ARG A 36 -4.45 14.19 8.31
N GLY A 37 -3.29 13.78 7.79
CA GLY A 37 -2.03 14.53 7.89
C GLY A 37 -1.33 14.52 9.26
N GLN A 38 -1.78 13.72 10.22
CA GLN A 38 -1.24 13.69 11.59
C GLN A 38 -0.43 12.45 11.92
N LEU A 39 -0.60 11.38 11.13
CA LEU A 39 0.04 10.09 11.35
C LEU A 39 0.84 9.70 10.11
N VAL A 40 1.87 8.90 10.33
CA VAL A 40 2.71 8.32 9.28
C VAL A 40 2.67 6.81 9.41
N ALA A 41 2.63 6.11 8.28
CA ALA A 41 2.98 4.72 8.20
C ALA A 41 4.37 4.55 7.60
N THR A 42 5.20 3.73 8.23
CA THR A 42 6.53 3.34 7.74
C THR A 42 6.62 1.83 7.68
N GLY A 43 7.20 1.31 6.59
CA GLY A 43 7.43 -0.12 6.42
C GLY A 43 8.90 -0.46 6.50
N GLN A 44 9.20 -1.51 7.25
CA GLN A 44 10.54 -2.02 7.48
C GLN A 44 10.92 -3.13 6.50
N GLY A 45 12.20 -3.18 6.15
CA GLY A 45 12.83 -4.33 5.52
C GLY A 45 12.92 -5.56 6.44
N SER A 46 13.38 -6.66 5.84
CA SER A 46 13.70 -7.91 6.51
C SER A 46 15.12 -8.29 6.13
N SER A 47 16.08 -8.03 7.01
CA SER A 47 17.48 -8.42 6.82
C SER A 47 17.69 -9.92 7.12
N ALA A 48 17.63 -10.75 6.08
CA ALA A 48 18.11 -12.14 6.03
C ALA A 48 17.91 -12.98 7.31
N GLY A 49 16.72 -12.92 7.91
CA GLY A 49 16.33 -13.73 9.08
C GLY A 49 16.69 -13.14 10.45
N LYS A 50 17.29 -11.95 10.54
CA LYS A 50 17.54 -11.24 11.81
C LYS A 50 16.31 -10.49 12.31
N THR A 51 15.61 -9.86 11.38
CA THR A 51 14.46 -8.98 11.62
C THR A 51 13.32 -9.41 10.72
N ALA A 52 12.10 -9.16 11.18
CA ALA A 52 10.89 -9.45 10.41
C ALA A 52 10.34 -8.14 9.85
N ALA A 53 9.93 -8.17 8.59
CA ALA A 53 9.24 -7.05 7.97
C ALA A 53 7.99 -6.67 8.79
N SER A 54 7.84 -5.37 9.05
CA SER A 54 6.77 -4.84 9.88
C SER A 54 6.38 -3.44 9.43
N LEU A 55 5.14 -3.08 9.70
CA LEU A 55 4.56 -1.77 9.40
C LEU A 55 4.29 -1.04 10.71
N HIS A 56 4.80 0.17 10.85
CA HIS A 56 4.58 1.01 12.01
C HIS A 56 3.65 2.15 11.65
N VAL A 57 2.70 2.47 12.53
CA VAL A 57 1.92 3.72 12.47
C VAL A 57 2.32 4.57 13.67
N TRP A 58 2.68 5.81 13.45
CA TRP A 58 3.22 6.71 14.48
C TRP A 58 2.77 8.16 14.27
N SER A 59 2.81 8.97 15.34
CA SER A 59 2.34 10.36 15.31
C SER A 59 3.44 11.33 14.92
N LEU A 60 3.14 12.27 14.01
CA LEU A 60 4.08 13.34 13.66
C LEU A 60 4.34 14.31 14.83
N GLY A 61 3.35 14.52 15.70
CA GLY A 61 3.45 15.51 16.77
C GLY A 61 4.28 15.03 17.97
N SER A 62 4.14 13.75 18.34
CA SER A 62 4.82 13.17 19.49
C SER A 62 5.97 12.22 19.14
N CYS A 63 6.16 11.90 17.86
CA CYS A 63 7.07 10.85 17.38
C CYS A 63 6.90 9.50 18.09
N SER A 64 5.70 9.20 18.61
CA SER A 64 5.44 7.96 19.33
C SER A 64 4.76 6.93 18.43
N ARG A 65 5.12 5.65 18.57
CA ARG A 65 4.44 4.54 17.87
C ARG A 65 3.03 4.32 18.42
N LEU A 66 2.03 4.32 17.53
CA LEU A 66 0.66 3.92 17.85
C LEU A 66 0.41 2.43 17.57
N ALA A 67 0.98 1.90 16.48
CA ALA A 67 0.79 0.49 16.10
C ALA A 67 2.03 -0.11 15.45
N LYS A 68 2.21 -1.43 15.62
CA LYS A 68 3.14 -2.29 14.86
C LYS A 68 2.38 -3.50 14.36
N VAL A 69 2.24 -3.65 13.05
CA VAL A 69 1.59 -4.79 12.40
C VAL A 69 2.56 -5.50 11.45
N GLY A 70 2.15 -6.63 10.87
CA GLY A 70 3.02 -7.49 10.04
C GLY A 70 3.28 -8.89 10.62
N ARG A 71 2.59 -9.25 11.70
CA ARG A 71 2.58 -10.61 12.27
C ARG A 71 1.17 -11.17 12.28
N VAL A 72 1.06 -12.49 12.12
CA VAL A 72 -0.20 -13.24 12.19
C VAL A 72 -0.05 -14.42 13.12
N LEU A 73 -1.15 -14.95 13.65
CA LEU A 73 -1.13 -16.17 14.45
C LEU A 73 -0.49 -17.33 13.67
N ASP A 74 0.36 -18.10 14.35
CA ASP A 74 0.90 -19.32 13.79
C ASP A 74 -0.01 -20.50 14.11
N GLU A 75 -0.89 -20.81 13.16
CA GLU A 75 -1.81 -21.95 13.25
C GLU A 75 -1.10 -23.30 13.51
N LYS A 76 0.21 -23.40 13.21
CA LYS A 76 1.01 -24.60 13.48
C LYS A 76 1.40 -24.78 14.95
N ALA A 77 1.48 -23.68 15.71
CA ALA A 77 1.88 -23.72 17.11
C ALA A 77 0.75 -24.23 18.03
N ALA A 78 -0.51 -24.18 17.56
CA ALA A 78 -1.71 -24.66 18.25
C ALA A 78 -1.96 -24.10 19.67
N ASP A 79 -1.24 -23.06 20.10
CA ASP A 79 -1.37 -22.42 21.42
C ASP A 79 -2.28 -21.18 21.42
N GLY A 80 -2.70 -20.72 20.24
CA GLY A 80 -3.56 -19.54 20.06
C GLY A 80 -2.89 -18.20 20.37
N VAL A 81 -1.58 -18.17 20.64
CA VAL A 81 -0.84 -16.96 21.05
C VAL A 81 0.46 -16.76 20.29
N THR A 82 1.07 -17.83 19.79
CA THR A 82 2.29 -17.72 18.98
C THR A 82 1.97 -17.04 17.66
N THR A 83 2.82 -16.08 17.29
CA THR A 83 2.72 -15.34 16.03
C THR A 83 3.96 -15.55 15.18
N LYS A 84 3.77 -15.48 13.86
CA LYS A 84 4.83 -15.51 12.86
C LYS A 84 4.79 -14.27 11.98
N PRO A 85 5.93 -13.91 11.34
CA PRO A 85 5.93 -12.88 10.30
C PRO A 85 4.92 -13.20 9.19
N PHE A 86 4.17 -12.19 8.78
CA PHE A 86 3.24 -12.32 7.66
C PHE A 86 3.97 -12.24 6.32
N TYR A 87 4.91 -11.29 6.19
CA TYR A 87 5.69 -11.11 4.98
C TYR A 87 6.94 -12.01 5.02
N PRO A 88 7.20 -12.81 3.98
CA PRO A 88 8.37 -13.68 3.92
C PRO A 88 9.69 -12.93 3.64
N GLY A 89 9.60 -11.65 3.24
CA GLY A 89 10.75 -10.78 2.95
C GLY A 89 10.44 -9.32 3.25
N SER A 90 11.33 -8.41 2.82
CA SER A 90 11.20 -6.96 3.03
C SER A 90 9.88 -6.40 2.48
N LEU A 91 9.43 -5.27 2.99
CA LEU A 91 8.36 -4.50 2.34
C LEU A 91 8.91 -3.73 1.13
N CYS A 92 8.01 -3.28 0.25
CA CYS A 92 8.35 -2.37 -0.86
C CYS A 92 7.37 -1.22 -1.04
N ALA A 93 6.14 -1.33 -0.52
CA ALA A 93 5.17 -0.24 -0.56
C ALA A 93 4.23 -0.30 0.64
N VAL A 94 3.74 0.87 1.04
CA VAL A 94 2.71 1.04 2.06
C VAL A 94 1.75 2.14 1.62
N ALA A 95 0.47 2.00 1.94
CA ALA A 95 -0.54 3.04 1.73
C ALA A 95 -1.67 2.92 2.77
N PHE A 96 -2.31 4.03 3.08
CA PHE A 96 -3.57 4.03 3.82
C PHE A 96 -4.77 3.90 2.87
N SER A 97 -5.88 3.37 3.38
CA SER A 97 -7.18 3.63 2.77
C SER A 97 -7.55 5.12 2.89
N PRO A 98 -8.47 5.64 2.07
CA PRO A 98 -8.83 7.06 2.08
C PRO A 98 -9.44 7.57 3.39
N ASP A 99 -10.15 6.71 4.09
CA ASP A 99 -10.70 6.98 5.42
C ASP A 99 -9.64 6.83 6.53
N GLY A 100 -8.45 6.29 6.19
CA GLY A 100 -7.34 6.06 7.09
C GLY A 100 -7.51 4.85 8.03
N THR A 101 -8.58 4.07 7.89
CA THR A 101 -8.89 2.95 8.81
C THR A 101 -8.08 1.69 8.52
N LEU A 102 -7.68 1.49 7.26
CA LEU A 102 -6.91 0.34 6.81
C LEU A 102 -5.50 0.76 6.41
N LEU A 103 -4.55 -0.12 6.70
CA LEU A 103 -3.16 -0.02 6.25
C LEU A 103 -2.86 -1.15 5.28
N ILE A 104 -2.38 -0.82 4.09
CA ILE A 104 -2.06 -1.76 3.04
C ILE A 104 -0.54 -1.81 2.90
N GLY A 105 0.04 -2.99 3.10
CA GLY A 105 1.48 -3.22 2.90
C GLY A 105 1.74 -4.27 1.84
N VAL A 106 2.79 -4.05 1.04
CA VAL A 106 3.19 -4.92 -0.06
C VAL A 106 4.58 -5.48 0.21
N GLY A 107 4.69 -6.81 0.17
CA GLY A 107 5.94 -7.54 0.28
C GLY A 107 6.80 -7.43 -0.98
N LYS A 108 8.12 -7.47 -0.80
CA LYS A 108 9.14 -7.62 -1.83
C LYS A 108 9.50 -9.10 -1.93
N ASP A 109 8.51 -9.90 -2.32
CA ASP A 109 8.61 -11.33 -2.54
C ASP A 109 8.07 -11.70 -3.93
N GLU A 110 8.22 -12.95 -4.35
CA GLU A 110 7.84 -13.38 -5.70
C GLU A 110 6.38 -13.10 -6.06
N GLN A 111 5.47 -13.07 -5.09
CA GLN A 111 4.05 -12.82 -5.29
C GLN A 111 3.66 -11.36 -5.00
N HIS A 112 4.61 -10.55 -4.53
CA HIS A 112 4.37 -9.24 -3.93
C HIS A 112 3.15 -9.31 -3.00
N LEU A 113 3.25 -10.14 -1.96
CA LEU A 113 2.14 -10.46 -1.08
C LEU A 113 1.59 -9.16 -0.48
N ILE A 114 0.28 -8.97 -0.62
CA ILE A 114 -0.41 -7.82 -0.05
C ILE A 114 -1.11 -8.24 1.23
N GLY A 115 -0.90 -7.46 2.28
CA GLY A 115 -1.67 -7.52 3.51
C GLY A 115 -2.43 -6.23 3.71
N VAL A 116 -3.73 -6.35 3.98
CA VAL A 116 -4.59 -5.23 4.41
C VAL A 116 -4.88 -5.42 5.89
N TRP A 117 -4.56 -4.41 6.67
CA TRP A 117 -4.57 -4.46 8.13
C TRP A 117 -5.55 -3.43 8.69
N ASP A 118 -6.36 -3.84 9.65
CA ASP A 118 -6.94 -2.91 10.62
C ASP A 118 -5.83 -2.59 11.60
N TRP A 119 -5.11 -1.51 11.34
CA TRP A 119 -3.89 -1.18 12.07
C TRP A 119 -4.17 -0.74 13.51
N GLN A 120 -5.40 -0.28 13.80
CA GLN A 120 -5.82 0.08 15.15
C GLN A 120 -6.06 -1.15 16.01
N LYS A 121 -6.62 -2.22 15.42
CA LYS A 121 -6.82 -3.50 16.10
C LYS A 121 -5.60 -4.43 16.02
N GLY A 122 -4.68 -4.17 15.10
CA GLY A 122 -3.53 -5.03 14.84
C GLY A 122 -3.88 -6.30 14.06
N GLU A 123 -5.02 -6.30 13.36
CA GLU A 123 -5.58 -7.50 12.72
C GLU A 123 -5.35 -7.49 11.22
N LEU A 124 -4.95 -8.65 10.67
CA LEU A 124 -4.94 -8.85 9.22
C LEU A 124 -6.38 -9.08 8.74
N VAL A 125 -6.88 -8.16 7.92
CA VAL A 125 -8.24 -8.17 7.39
C VAL A 125 -8.35 -9.07 6.17
N VAL A 126 -7.43 -8.93 5.22
CA VAL A 126 -7.38 -9.73 4.00
C VAL A 126 -5.97 -9.76 3.43
N LYS A 127 -5.65 -10.84 2.71
CA LYS A 127 -4.40 -11.01 1.95
C LYS A 127 -4.67 -11.48 0.53
N ALA A 128 -3.80 -11.08 -0.39
CA ALA A 128 -3.82 -11.59 -1.77
C ALA A 128 -2.43 -11.47 -2.40
N PRO A 129 -2.08 -12.32 -3.38
CA PRO A 129 -0.94 -12.04 -4.25
C PRO A 129 -1.24 -10.77 -5.06
N GLY A 130 -0.31 -9.81 -5.07
CA GLY A 130 -0.45 -8.58 -5.84
C GLY A 130 0.02 -8.75 -7.28
N MET A 131 1.26 -9.23 -7.44
CA MET A 131 1.90 -9.39 -8.74
C MET A 131 2.98 -10.46 -8.68
N VAL A 132 2.91 -11.44 -9.57
CA VAL A 132 4.02 -12.38 -9.78
C VAL A 132 5.01 -11.76 -10.76
N ALA A 133 6.23 -11.48 -10.31
CA ALA A 133 7.22 -10.78 -11.12
C ALA A 133 8.65 -11.26 -10.85
N ARG A 134 9.45 -11.36 -11.93
CA ARG A 134 10.91 -11.58 -11.90
C ARG A 134 11.57 -10.66 -12.94
N PRO A 135 12.50 -9.76 -12.57
CA PRO A 135 12.98 -9.48 -11.21
C PRO A 135 11.90 -8.86 -10.30
N LEU A 136 12.11 -8.95 -8.99
CA LEU A 136 11.28 -8.26 -8.00
C LEU A 136 11.37 -6.76 -8.23
N GLY A 137 10.23 -6.06 -8.27
CA GLY A 137 10.26 -4.68 -8.76
C GLY A 137 9.03 -3.85 -8.54
N VAL A 138 8.12 -4.16 -7.61
CA VAL A 138 7.09 -3.17 -7.23
C VAL A 138 7.78 -1.99 -6.56
N HIS A 139 7.48 -0.79 -7.05
CA HIS A 139 7.99 0.46 -6.48
C HIS A 139 6.89 1.35 -5.90
N GLN A 140 5.64 1.17 -6.33
CA GLN A 140 4.56 2.02 -5.86
C GLN A 140 3.22 1.28 -5.81
N LEU A 141 2.48 1.58 -4.75
CA LEU A 141 1.07 1.29 -4.58
C LEU A 141 0.32 2.63 -4.53
N ALA A 142 -0.68 2.81 -5.38
CA ALA A 142 -1.62 3.92 -5.27
C ALA A 142 -3.00 3.39 -4.88
N VAL A 143 -3.70 4.14 -4.03
CA VAL A 143 -5.07 3.87 -3.58
C VAL A 143 -5.94 5.03 -4.02
N ALA A 144 -7.13 4.73 -4.58
CA ALA A 144 -8.07 5.75 -5.01
C ALA A 144 -8.51 6.60 -3.82
N PRO A 145 -8.55 7.95 -3.92
CA PRO A 145 -8.87 8.84 -2.80
C PRO A 145 -10.35 8.80 -2.41
N GLU A 146 -11.20 8.20 -3.25
CA GLU A 146 -12.61 7.96 -2.97
C GLU A 146 -12.97 6.54 -3.40
N SER A 147 -14.04 6.01 -2.81
CA SER A 147 -14.63 4.76 -3.28
C SER A 147 -15.31 4.97 -4.63
N LEU A 148 -14.99 4.16 -5.63
CA LEU A 148 -15.70 4.24 -6.91
C LEU A 148 -17.05 3.52 -6.88
N SER A 149 -17.29 2.68 -5.87
CA SER A 149 -18.59 2.05 -5.64
C SER A 149 -18.87 1.86 -4.15
N VAL A 150 -20.15 1.89 -3.82
CA VAL A 150 -20.68 1.64 -2.47
C VAL A 150 -21.74 0.55 -2.59
N ASP A 151 -21.68 -0.46 -1.73
CA ASP A 151 -22.68 -1.53 -1.72
C ASP A 151 -24.00 -1.07 -1.08
N ALA A 152 -25.03 -1.94 -1.12
CA ALA A 152 -26.34 -1.66 -0.54
C ALA A 152 -26.34 -1.39 0.97
N HIS A 153 -25.24 -1.65 1.67
CA HIS A 153 -25.07 -1.43 3.11
C HIS A 153 -24.19 -0.21 3.41
N GLY A 154 -23.89 0.62 2.41
CA GLY A 154 -23.04 1.80 2.60
C GLY A 154 -21.55 1.49 2.70
N ARG A 155 -21.12 0.27 2.35
CA ARG A 155 -19.71 -0.12 2.44
C ARG A 155 -18.97 0.18 1.15
N HIS A 156 -17.83 0.83 1.30
CA HIS A 156 -17.04 1.41 0.22
C HIS A 156 -16.08 0.39 -0.40
N THR A 157 -16.07 0.28 -1.73
CA THR A 157 -15.06 -0.49 -2.48
C THR A 157 -13.85 0.38 -2.76
N LEU A 158 -12.65 -0.09 -2.39
CA LEU A 158 -11.40 0.60 -2.67
C LEU A 158 -10.74 0.06 -3.94
N TYR A 159 -10.22 0.98 -4.74
CA TYR A 159 -9.48 0.67 -5.96
C TYR A 159 -8.02 1.01 -5.76
N MET A 160 -7.16 0.13 -6.27
CA MET A 160 -5.72 0.22 -6.06
C MET A 160 -4.99 -0.08 -7.36
N VAL A 161 -3.81 0.48 -7.50
CA VAL A 161 -2.93 0.18 -8.63
C VAL A 161 -1.53 -0.09 -8.12
N LEU A 162 -0.99 -1.23 -8.52
CA LEU A 162 0.41 -1.60 -8.34
C LEU A 162 1.18 -1.38 -9.64
N VAL A 163 2.33 -0.72 -9.52
CA VAL A 163 3.29 -0.54 -10.61
C VAL A 163 4.67 -1.04 -10.20
N GLY A 164 5.39 -1.58 -11.17
CA GLY A 164 6.73 -2.09 -10.94
C GLY A 164 7.56 -2.25 -12.21
N LEU A 165 8.80 -2.69 -12.03
CA LEU A 165 9.76 -2.93 -13.10
C LEU A 165 9.25 -4.05 -14.02
N SER A 166 9.25 -3.76 -15.31
CA SER A 166 9.05 -4.73 -16.39
C SER A 166 7.71 -5.49 -16.38
N ASN A 167 6.72 -4.99 -15.64
CA ASN A 167 5.39 -5.58 -15.59
C ASN A 167 4.30 -4.55 -15.91
N ALA A 168 3.26 -5.01 -16.60
CA ALA A 168 2.05 -4.23 -16.77
C ALA A 168 1.40 -3.93 -15.41
N PRO A 169 0.80 -2.74 -15.23
CA PRO A 169 0.14 -2.37 -13.99
C PRO A 169 -0.94 -3.40 -13.59
N LYS A 170 -1.01 -3.66 -12.29
CA LYS A 170 -2.04 -4.54 -11.70
C LYS A 170 -3.07 -3.70 -10.97
N PHE A 171 -4.34 -4.01 -11.21
CA PHE A 171 -5.46 -3.27 -10.65
C PHE A 171 -6.08 -4.11 -9.56
N GLY A 172 -6.05 -3.58 -8.35
CA GLY A 172 -6.61 -4.16 -7.15
C GLY A 172 -8.01 -3.63 -6.89
N THR A 173 -8.92 -4.50 -6.50
CA THR A 173 -10.21 -4.12 -5.91
C THR A 173 -10.31 -4.76 -4.53
N LEU A 174 -10.51 -3.92 -3.52
CA LEU A 174 -10.84 -4.33 -2.16
C LEU A 174 -12.32 -4.06 -1.93
N ALA A 175 -13.12 -5.12 -1.97
CA ALA A 175 -14.57 -5.04 -1.84
C ALA A 175 -15.04 -5.73 -0.55
N PRO A 176 -16.04 -5.16 0.13
CA PRO A 176 -16.64 -5.80 1.29
C PRO A 176 -17.51 -7.00 0.84
N ILE A 177 -17.33 -8.16 1.47
CA ILE A 177 -18.14 -9.35 1.19
C ILE A 177 -19.49 -9.20 1.88
N VAL A 178 -20.58 -9.31 1.13
CA VAL A 178 -21.95 -9.28 1.66
C VAL A 178 -22.25 -10.61 2.35
N GLY A 179 -22.60 -10.56 3.63
CA GLY A 179 -22.96 -11.74 4.41
C GLY A 179 -23.42 -11.39 5.82
N LYS A 180 -24.02 -12.35 6.53
CA LYS A 180 -24.34 -12.23 7.96
C LYS A 180 -23.05 -12.41 8.79
N GLY A 181 -22.75 -11.47 9.69
CA GLY A 181 -21.60 -11.54 10.60
C GLY A 181 -20.64 -10.35 10.49
N PRO A 182 -19.42 -10.44 11.07
CA PRO A 182 -18.43 -9.37 10.99
C PRO A 182 -18.02 -9.09 9.54
N THR A 183 -17.72 -7.81 9.24
CA THR A 183 -17.32 -7.37 7.90
C THR A 183 -16.09 -8.13 7.42
N ARG A 184 -16.26 -8.91 6.35
CA ARG A 184 -15.18 -9.56 5.63
C ARG A 184 -14.86 -8.79 4.36
N TRP A 185 -13.63 -8.90 3.89
CA TRP A 185 -13.18 -8.22 2.68
C TRP A 185 -12.63 -9.24 1.67
N SER A 186 -12.89 -9.00 0.39
CA SER A 186 -12.26 -9.70 -0.72
C SER A 186 -11.28 -8.76 -1.39
N LEU A 187 -10.07 -9.26 -1.64
CA LEU A 187 -9.03 -8.54 -2.36
C LEU A 187 -8.70 -9.30 -3.63
N THR A 188 -8.76 -8.63 -4.78
CA THR A 188 -8.43 -9.24 -6.08
C THR A 188 -7.57 -8.30 -6.90
N PHE A 189 -6.48 -8.81 -7.46
CA PHE A 189 -5.65 -8.12 -8.44
C PHE A 189 -5.81 -8.77 -9.80
N THR A 190 -6.18 -7.97 -10.80
CA THR A 190 -6.28 -8.41 -12.19
C THR A 190 -5.29 -7.65 -13.07
N LEU A 191 -4.96 -8.22 -14.23
CA LEU A 191 -4.27 -7.47 -15.26
C LEU A 191 -5.16 -6.28 -15.66
N GLY A 192 -4.59 -5.08 -15.70
CA GLY A 192 -5.35 -3.92 -16.11
C GLY A 192 -5.84 -4.01 -17.54
N LYS A 193 -7.12 -3.73 -17.76
CA LYS A 193 -7.55 -3.06 -18.98
C LYS A 193 -7.45 -1.57 -18.69
N LEU A 194 -6.30 -0.94 -19.01
CA LEU A 194 -6.34 0.49 -19.35
C LEU A 194 -7.38 0.64 -20.47
N GLY A 195 -8.12 1.75 -20.54
CA GLY A 195 -9.02 2.07 -21.65
C GLY A 195 -8.29 2.30 -22.98
N LEU A 196 -7.43 1.36 -23.34
CA LEU A 196 -6.63 1.31 -24.55
C LEU A 196 -7.57 1.05 -25.72
N GLN A 197 -7.38 1.80 -26.80
CA GLN A 197 -8.10 1.50 -28.04
C GLN A 197 -7.74 0.06 -28.50
N PRO A 198 -8.64 -0.65 -29.20
CA PRO A 198 -8.34 -1.95 -29.75
C PRO A 198 -7.00 -1.96 -30.50
N GLY A 199 -6.08 -2.84 -30.11
CA GLY A 199 -4.74 -2.96 -30.72
C GLY A 199 -3.61 -2.23 -29.98
N GLN A 200 -3.89 -1.44 -28.94
CA GLN A 200 -2.86 -0.87 -28.08
C GLN A 200 -2.53 -1.79 -26.90
N ALA A 201 -1.25 -2.17 -26.77
CA ALA A 201 -0.76 -2.90 -25.60
C ALA A 201 -0.54 -1.93 -24.42
N PRO A 202 -0.83 -2.35 -23.17
CA PRO A 202 -0.47 -1.54 -22.01
C PRO A 202 1.05 -1.33 -21.96
N PRO A 203 1.52 -0.19 -21.44
CA PRO A 203 2.94 0.04 -21.27
C PRO A 203 3.56 -1.09 -20.44
N ALA A 204 4.68 -1.64 -20.93
CA ALA A 204 5.38 -2.77 -20.33
C ALA A 204 6.03 -2.43 -18.97
N SER A 205 6.19 -1.14 -18.67
CA SER A 205 6.79 -0.62 -17.45
C SER A 205 6.22 0.74 -17.12
N MET A 206 5.91 0.96 -15.84
CA MET A 206 5.39 2.20 -15.29
C MET A 206 6.26 2.64 -14.11
N SER A 207 6.70 3.91 -14.09
CA SER A 207 7.57 4.44 -13.05
C SER A 207 6.80 5.09 -11.90
N ALA A 208 5.62 5.66 -12.18
CA ALA A 208 4.72 6.13 -11.13
C ALA A 208 3.25 6.06 -11.55
N VAL A 209 2.38 6.00 -10.55
CA VAL A 209 0.91 6.07 -10.69
C VAL A 209 0.32 6.97 -9.61
N ALA A 210 -0.67 7.77 -9.99
CA ALA A 210 -1.47 8.55 -9.07
C ALA A 210 -2.92 8.60 -9.54
N PHE A 211 -3.84 8.64 -8.59
CA PHE A 211 -5.22 9.00 -8.88
C PHE A 211 -5.30 10.53 -8.94
N GLY A 212 -5.84 11.07 -10.03
CA GLY A 212 -6.15 12.49 -10.16
C GLY A 212 -7.34 12.85 -9.26
N GLY A 213 -7.23 13.98 -8.56
CA GLY A 213 -8.38 14.61 -7.90
C GLY A 213 -9.30 15.29 -8.91
N LEU A 214 -10.36 15.96 -8.42
CA LEU A 214 -11.29 16.75 -9.25
C LEU A 214 -10.58 17.84 -10.10
N ALA A 215 -9.32 18.17 -9.78
CA ALA A 215 -8.49 19.13 -10.52
C ALA A 215 -7.98 18.60 -11.87
N PHE A 216 -8.00 17.28 -12.12
CA PHE A 216 -7.55 16.69 -13.39
C PHE A 216 -8.69 15.87 -14.01
N LEU A 217 -9.30 16.41 -15.06
CA LEU A 217 -10.31 15.72 -15.85
C LEU A 217 -9.68 14.52 -16.57
N SER A 218 -10.25 13.34 -16.33
CA SER A 218 -10.05 12.14 -17.15
C SER A 218 -10.38 12.46 -18.61
N PRO A 219 -9.52 12.14 -19.60
CA PRO A 219 -9.87 12.22 -21.01
C PRO A 219 -11.06 11.33 -21.41
N THR A 220 -11.43 10.36 -20.57
CA THR A 220 -12.64 9.53 -20.75
C THR A 220 -13.91 10.11 -20.12
N GLY A 221 -13.83 11.28 -19.46
CA GLY A 221 -14.97 11.92 -18.79
C GLY A 221 -15.39 11.25 -17.48
N GLY A 222 -14.61 10.30 -16.97
CA GLY A 222 -14.80 9.73 -15.64
C GLY A 222 -14.50 10.76 -14.54
N LYS A 223 -15.17 10.64 -13.38
CA LYS A 223 -14.97 11.57 -12.24
C LYS A 223 -13.54 11.60 -11.68
N HIS A 224 -12.70 10.61 -12.01
CA HIS A 224 -11.30 10.55 -11.62
C HIS A 224 -10.46 10.11 -12.81
N GLY A 225 -9.50 10.95 -13.20
CA GLY A 225 -8.47 10.55 -14.14
C GLY A 225 -7.42 9.68 -13.44
N LEU A 226 -6.98 8.60 -14.08
CA LEU A 226 -5.78 7.88 -13.66
C LEU A 226 -4.58 8.50 -14.38
N THR A 227 -3.66 9.09 -13.62
CA THR A 227 -2.41 9.60 -14.16
C THR A 227 -1.31 8.59 -13.93
N PHE A 228 -0.72 8.17 -15.03
CA PHE A 228 0.32 7.17 -15.13
C PHE A 228 1.56 7.85 -15.73
N ILE A 229 2.70 7.75 -15.05
CA ILE A 229 3.97 8.28 -15.57
C ILE A 229 4.83 7.07 -15.96
N GLY A 230 5.07 6.91 -17.27
CA GLY A 230 5.77 5.74 -17.83
C GLY A 230 7.29 5.92 -17.92
N GLY A 231 8.05 4.86 -17.62
CA GLY A 231 9.52 4.88 -17.58
C GLY A 231 10.22 4.67 -18.94
N SER A 232 9.61 3.98 -19.90
CA SER A 232 10.32 3.56 -21.13
C SER A 232 10.12 4.47 -22.34
N GLY A 233 9.74 5.73 -22.13
CA GLY A 233 9.57 6.69 -23.23
C GLY A 233 9.11 8.10 -22.84
N GLY A 234 9.16 8.45 -21.55
CA GLY A 234 8.75 9.78 -21.06
C GLY A 234 7.27 10.13 -21.30
N ARG A 235 6.42 9.14 -21.56
CA ARG A 235 5.00 9.36 -21.84
C ARG A 235 4.21 9.39 -20.54
N ILE A 236 3.46 10.47 -20.35
CA ILE A 236 2.40 10.58 -19.35
C ILE A 236 1.13 10.04 -19.99
N TYR A 237 0.57 8.98 -19.40
CA TYR A 237 -0.75 8.49 -19.78
C TYR A 237 -1.76 9.06 -18.79
N VAL A 238 -2.74 9.81 -19.28
CA VAL A 238 -3.87 10.28 -18.49
C VAL A 238 -5.10 9.54 -19.03
N PHE A 239 -5.74 8.72 -18.21
CA PHE A 239 -7.00 8.03 -18.59
C PHE A 239 -8.16 8.64 -17.85
#